data_AF-A0AAD5BEP2-F1
#
_entry.id   AF-A0AAD5BEP2-F1
#
_cell.length_a   1.000
_cell.length_b   1.000
_cell.length_c   1.000
_cell.angle_alpha   90.00
_cell.angle_beta   90.00
_cell.angle_gamma   90.00
#
_symmetry.space_group_name_H-M   'P 1'
#
loop_
_entity.id
_entity.type
_entity.pdbx_description
1 polymer ?
#
loop_
_entity_poly.entity_id
_entity_poly.type
_entity_poly.pdbx_seq_one_letter_code
_entity_poly.pdbx_strand_id
1 'polypeptide(L)'
;MNNNGSNQNTHTVSNLSAGLKSVSLSDQQQIQDSSSSSEHQHQQQLQSRISQFFQNQPQEGYTLFSHRSAPNGFKVAIILSELNLPFNTIFLDFNNGEQRAPEFVTINPNARVPALIDHYNENVSIWESGAIILYLVSKYMKENNECSLWSDNLVEQSQINSWLFFQTSGHAPMIGQALHFRYFHSSPVPSAVERYTDEVRRVYGVVEMALAERREALIMDLDVENAAAYSAGTTPLSQSRYFDYPVWLVGDRATVADLSFVPWNNVVDRIGINLKVEFPEVYKWTKYMMRRPAVLYHKGTKLHTTPIDMSLDVPHIAVLVLDTPIPGLAEKYGDFGDNTIDLLKTTGASKSTAFVKYQLNTEDLAELDRVYEKLLSAVHNHLVQGFVLTGSRSDAFDTATWLIKFKSFLKNTILKVGKPVVGICFGHQVIALVLGSKVERSNEGWEIGTTTISINDEIYKLENSPFNELSQRENVKEDGQDYNAAVLFDRLNLVESHQDVVLGGLPEGFINFGSTSSASIQGMVSVDKGNGHKRNCKVITFQGHPEFTTEIALDLLKNIYDAGLVSEKEYEKAKYHTSSLNNQGNLIGKVINKFLAVET
;
A
#
# COMPACT_ATOMS: atom_id res chain seq x y z
N MET A 1 -26.45 25.35 -47.84
CA MET A 1 -25.15 25.62 -48.47
C MET A 1 -24.40 26.50 -47.47
N ASN A 2 -23.66 25.91 -46.53
CA ASN A 2 -22.21 25.61 -46.56
C ASN A 2 -21.36 26.89 -46.74
N ASN A 3 -20.28 27.17 -46.01
CA ASN A 3 -19.69 26.63 -44.78
C ASN A 3 -18.50 27.54 -44.39
N ASN A 4 -18.07 27.47 -43.13
CA ASN A 4 -16.73 27.75 -42.58
C ASN A 4 -16.22 29.20 -42.45
N GLY A 5 -16.34 29.74 -41.23
CA GLY A 5 -15.38 30.69 -40.66
C GLY A 5 -14.33 29.94 -39.84
N SER A 6 -13.05 30.26 -40.06
CA SER A 6 -11.93 29.81 -39.22
C SER A 6 -11.17 31.05 -38.74
N ASN A 7 -11.15 31.24 -37.43
CA ASN A 7 -10.32 32.22 -36.72
C ASN A 7 -8.97 31.56 -36.42
N GLN A 8 -7.88 32.08 -36.96
CA GLN A 8 -6.53 31.76 -36.49
C GLN A 8 -6.01 32.93 -35.64
N ASN A 9 -5.88 32.67 -34.34
CA ASN A 9 -5.19 33.52 -33.38
C ASN A 9 -3.68 33.29 -33.52
N THR A 10 -2.94 34.32 -33.93
CA THR A 10 -1.47 34.35 -33.91
C THR A 10 -0.97 34.82 -32.54
N HIS A 11 -0.33 33.94 -31.78
CA HIS A 11 0.41 34.32 -30.56
C HIS A 11 1.73 35.02 -30.93
N THR A 12 1.82 36.31 -30.66
CA THR A 12 3.07 37.09 -30.66
C THR A 12 3.91 36.75 -29.42
N VAL A 13 5.11 36.20 -29.64
CA VAL A 13 6.16 36.00 -28.62
C VAL A 13 6.86 37.34 -28.35
N SER A 14 6.95 37.76 -27.08
CA SER A 14 7.60 39.03 -26.71
C SER A 14 9.14 38.91 -26.66
N ASN A 15 9.84 39.91 -27.21
CA ASN A 15 11.30 39.97 -27.43
C ASN A 15 12.17 40.30 -26.18
N LEU A 16 11.79 39.86 -24.98
CA LEU A 16 12.55 40.18 -23.75
C LEU A 16 13.73 39.24 -23.45
N SER A 17 13.98 38.21 -24.26
CA SER A 17 15.06 37.23 -24.06
C SER A 17 16.42 37.64 -24.66
N ALA A 18 16.55 38.81 -25.27
CA ALA A 18 17.80 39.25 -25.92
C ALA A 18 18.86 39.84 -24.95
N GLY A 19 18.54 40.02 -23.65
CA GLY A 19 19.36 40.80 -22.71
C GLY A 19 20.36 40.05 -21.82
N LEU A 20 20.46 38.71 -21.85
CA LEU A 20 21.25 37.94 -20.86
C LEU A 20 22.50 37.23 -21.40
N LYS A 21 23.00 37.63 -22.58
CA LYS A 21 24.32 37.18 -23.09
C LYS A 21 25.47 38.02 -22.51
N SER A 22 25.69 37.94 -21.20
CA SER A 22 26.95 38.40 -20.59
C SER A 22 27.16 37.79 -19.20
N VAL A 23 27.28 36.47 -19.13
CA VAL A 23 27.99 35.82 -18.02
C VAL A 23 28.91 34.78 -18.64
N SER A 24 30.20 35.08 -18.61
CA SER A 24 31.29 34.31 -19.20
C SER A 24 31.50 32.98 -18.46
N LEU A 25 31.35 31.86 -19.19
CA LEU A 25 32.01 30.61 -18.86
C LEU A 25 33.27 30.55 -19.72
N SER A 26 34.41 30.89 -19.14
CA SER A 26 35.72 30.63 -19.73
C SER A 26 36.10 29.17 -19.48
N ASP A 27 36.79 28.62 -20.47
CA ASP A 27 37.59 27.39 -20.45
C ASP A 27 36.82 26.07 -20.66
N GLN A 28 36.53 25.79 -21.95
CA GLN A 28 37.11 24.65 -22.67
C GLN A 28 36.61 24.64 -24.13
N GLN A 29 37.34 25.33 -25.00
CA GLN A 29 37.27 25.12 -26.44
C GLN A 29 38.69 25.08 -26.99
N GLN A 30 39.17 23.89 -27.32
CA GLN A 30 40.01 23.61 -28.49
C GLN A 30 40.33 22.11 -28.48
N ILE A 31 39.73 21.36 -29.41
CA ILE A 31 40.44 20.53 -30.41
C ILE A 31 39.38 20.00 -31.40
N GLN A 32 39.46 20.59 -32.60
CA GLN A 32 39.30 20.04 -33.95
C GLN A 32 37.98 19.39 -34.40
N ASP A 33 37.30 20.18 -35.23
CA ASP A 33 36.70 19.78 -36.51
C ASP A 33 37.48 18.66 -37.21
N SER A 34 36.80 17.55 -37.50
CA SER A 34 36.70 16.98 -38.86
C SER A 34 36.14 15.54 -38.83
N SER A 35 34.84 15.38 -38.63
CA SER A 35 34.11 14.21 -39.14
C SER A 35 32.62 14.35 -38.89
N SER A 36 31.85 13.99 -39.91
CA SER A 36 30.48 13.48 -39.81
C SER A 36 29.33 14.48 -39.98
N SER A 37 29.04 14.74 -41.26
CA SER A 37 27.67 14.93 -41.75
C SER A 37 26.71 13.76 -41.40
N SER A 38 27.22 12.68 -40.80
CA SER A 38 26.46 11.56 -40.23
C SER A 38 26.14 11.71 -38.73
N GLU A 39 26.83 12.54 -37.93
CA GLU A 39 26.43 12.80 -36.53
C GLU A 39 25.25 13.76 -36.44
N HIS A 40 25.11 14.71 -37.38
CA HIS A 40 23.95 15.62 -37.38
C HIS A 40 22.62 14.92 -37.72
N GLN A 41 22.65 13.82 -38.47
CA GLN A 41 21.44 12.99 -38.67
C GLN A 41 21.17 12.04 -37.50
N HIS A 42 22.18 11.68 -36.71
CA HIS A 42 22.00 10.83 -35.51
C HIS A 42 21.61 11.63 -34.25
N GLN A 43 22.00 12.90 -34.15
CA GLN A 43 21.57 13.79 -33.06
C GLN A 43 20.14 14.33 -33.21
N GLN A 44 19.55 14.28 -34.41
CA GLN A 44 18.15 14.68 -34.63
C GLN A 44 17.11 13.63 -34.18
N GLN A 45 17.53 12.48 -33.63
CA GLN A 45 16.65 11.33 -33.38
C GLN A 45 16.52 10.88 -31.93
N LEU A 46 17.12 11.59 -30.96
CA LEU A 46 16.87 11.38 -29.53
C LEU A 46 16.23 12.64 -28.95
N GLN A 47 14.92 12.81 -29.17
CA GLN A 47 14.16 13.77 -28.39
C GLN A 47 14.25 13.37 -26.91
N SER A 48 14.65 14.32 -26.03
CA SER A 48 14.67 14.05 -24.60
C SER A 48 13.26 13.66 -24.15
N ARG A 49 13.12 12.71 -23.21
CA ARG A 49 11.81 12.32 -22.68
C ARG A 49 11.01 13.52 -22.13
N ILE A 50 11.71 14.58 -21.70
CA ILE A 50 11.12 15.84 -21.25
C ILE A 50 10.47 16.56 -22.43
N SER A 51 11.19 16.72 -23.55
CA SER A 51 10.65 17.25 -24.80
C SER A 51 9.45 16.45 -25.29
N GLN A 52 9.51 15.11 -25.21
CA GLN A 52 8.39 14.23 -25.58
C GLN A 52 7.15 14.43 -24.71
N PHE A 53 7.33 14.62 -23.40
CA PHE A 53 6.24 14.94 -22.48
C PHE A 53 5.56 16.26 -22.88
N PHE A 54 6.32 17.32 -23.14
CA PHE A 54 5.74 18.63 -23.49
C PHE A 54 4.99 18.63 -24.82
N GLN A 55 5.33 17.73 -25.74
CA GLN A 55 4.60 17.50 -27.00
C GLN A 55 3.30 16.72 -26.80
N ASN A 56 3.20 15.89 -25.75
CA ASN A 56 2.09 14.97 -25.50
C ASN A 56 1.56 15.09 -24.07
N GLN A 57 1.21 16.31 -23.65
CA GLN A 57 0.73 16.56 -22.29
C GLN A 57 -0.67 15.97 -22.08
N PRO A 58 -0.95 15.44 -20.87
CA PRO A 58 -2.31 15.07 -20.48
C PRO A 58 -3.29 16.24 -20.62
N GLN A 59 -4.57 15.93 -20.83
CA GLN A 59 -5.65 16.93 -20.89
C GLN A 59 -6.27 17.21 -19.51
N GLU A 60 -6.06 16.31 -18.55
CA GLU A 60 -6.65 16.36 -17.21
C GLU A 60 -5.63 15.92 -16.16
N GLY A 61 -5.88 16.28 -14.91
CA GLY A 61 -5.03 15.97 -13.77
C GLY A 61 -3.88 16.94 -13.58
N TYR A 62 -2.91 16.53 -12.75
CA TYR A 62 -1.69 17.31 -12.51
C TYR A 62 -0.44 16.52 -12.89
N THR A 63 0.60 17.19 -13.36
CA THR A 63 1.95 16.61 -13.48
C THR A 63 2.91 17.31 -12.53
N LEU A 64 3.48 16.54 -11.61
CA LEU A 64 4.50 16.98 -10.65
C LEU A 64 5.89 16.61 -11.15
N PHE A 65 6.71 17.60 -11.45
CA PHE A 65 8.14 17.42 -11.64
C PHE A 65 8.85 17.43 -10.30
N SER A 66 9.58 16.36 -10.00
CA SER A 66 10.21 16.13 -8.70
C SER A 66 11.59 15.45 -8.84
N HIS A 67 12.23 15.15 -7.72
CA HIS A 67 13.42 14.31 -7.65
C HIS A 67 13.26 13.31 -6.50
N ARG A 68 13.79 12.08 -6.66
CA ARG A 68 13.56 10.96 -5.73
C ARG A 68 14.02 11.23 -4.31
N SER A 69 14.92 12.19 -4.12
CA SER A 69 15.44 12.58 -2.80
C SER A 69 15.11 14.03 -2.43
N ALA A 70 14.14 14.68 -3.09
CA ALA A 70 13.79 16.07 -2.83
C ALA A 70 12.63 16.17 -1.82
N PRO A 71 12.87 16.60 -0.56
CA PRO A 71 11.80 16.72 0.44
C PRO A 71 10.68 17.67 0.00
N ASN A 72 11.02 18.77 -0.68
CA ASN A 72 10.02 19.70 -1.23
C ASN A 72 9.13 19.07 -2.32
N GLY A 73 9.63 18.08 -3.06
CA GLY A 73 8.84 17.33 -4.03
C GLY A 73 7.79 16.45 -3.34
N PHE A 74 8.21 15.67 -2.34
CA PHE A 74 7.29 14.87 -1.53
C PHE A 74 6.30 15.73 -0.74
N LYS A 75 6.69 16.95 -0.35
CA LYS A 75 5.78 17.92 0.29
C LYS A 75 4.56 18.20 -0.59
N VAL A 76 4.77 18.49 -1.87
CA VAL A 76 3.68 18.73 -2.82
C VAL A 76 2.87 17.44 -3.06
N ALA A 77 3.55 16.30 -3.21
CA ALA A 77 2.91 15.01 -3.42
C ALA A 77 1.98 14.61 -2.25
N ILE A 78 2.39 14.88 -1.00
CA ILE A 78 1.56 14.69 0.19
C ILE A 78 0.29 15.55 0.11
N ILE A 79 0.40 16.83 -0.25
CA ILE A 79 -0.78 17.72 -0.33
C ILE A 79 -1.73 17.28 -1.45
N LEU A 80 -1.20 16.89 -2.62
CA LEU A 80 -2.01 16.36 -3.72
C LEU A 80 -2.78 15.10 -3.27
N SER A 81 -2.13 14.17 -2.56
CA SER A 81 -2.78 12.97 -2.05
C SER A 81 -3.77 13.24 -0.92
N GLU A 82 -3.48 14.15 0.01
CA GLU A 82 -4.43 14.52 1.08
C GLU A 82 -5.70 15.18 0.54
N LEU A 83 -5.60 15.87 -0.60
CA LEU A 83 -6.73 16.45 -1.32
C LEU A 83 -7.37 15.50 -2.35
N ASN A 84 -6.89 14.25 -2.46
CA ASN A 84 -7.32 13.29 -3.48
C ASN A 84 -7.27 13.83 -4.93
N LEU A 85 -6.28 14.68 -5.23
CA LEU A 85 -6.09 15.24 -6.56
C LEU A 85 -5.26 14.29 -7.43
N PRO A 86 -5.75 13.84 -8.59
CA PRO A 86 -5.03 12.89 -9.43
C PRO A 86 -3.79 13.53 -10.04
N PHE A 87 -2.61 12.94 -9.82
CA PHE A 87 -1.37 13.46 -10.34
C PHE A 87 -0.38 12.37 -10.77
N ASN A 88 0.45 12.69 -11.75
CA ASN A 88 1.60 11.89 -12.15
C ASN A 88 2.89 12.58 -11.72
N THR A 89 3.89 11.81 -11.29
CA THR A 89 5.20 12.37 -10.93
C THR A 89 6.26 12.04 -11.99
N ILE A 90 6.90 13.07 -12.54
CA ILE A 90 8.09 12.95 -13.38
C ILE A 90 9.32 13.24 -12.51
N PHE A 91 10.07 12.19 -12.17
CA PHE A 91 11.34 12.34 -11.46
C PHE A 91 12.43 12.73 -12.44
N LEU A 92 12.95 13.96 -12.34
CA LEU A 92 14.06 14.44 -13.16
C LEU A 92 15.38 13.79 -12.75
N ASP A 93 16.24 13.51 -13.72
CA ASP A 93 17.60 13.05 -13.51
C ASP A 93 18.57 14.23 -13.61
N PHE A 94 19.14 14.60 -12.46
CA PHE A 94 20.06 15.72 -12.35
C PHE A 94 21.45 15.43 -12.91
N ASN A 95 21.85 14.15 -12.98
CA ASN A 95 23.13 13.75 -13.57
C ASN A 95 23.10 13.92 -15.08
N ASN A 96 21.94 13.63 -15.69
CA ASN A 96 21.69 13.84 -17.11
C ASN A 96 21.27 15.28 -17.46
N GLY A 97 21.19 16.17 -16.46
CA GLY A 97 20.91 17.59 -16.67
C GLY A 97 19.48 17.89 -17.14
N GLU A 98 18.51 17.00 -16.92
CA GLU A 98 17.14 17.16 -17.42
C GLU A 98 16.42 18.41 -16.88
N GLN A 99 16.79 18.87 -15.68
CA GLN A 99 16.34 20.15 -15.11
C GLN A 99 16.81 21.38 -15.90
N ARG A 100 17.69 21.20 -16.89
CA ARG A 100 18.16 22.25 -17.80
C ARG A 100 17.53 22.15 -19.19
N ALA A 101 16.65 21.16 -19.43
CA ALA A 101 15.92 21.06 -20.68
C ALA A 101 15.15 22.39 -20.94
N PRO A 102 15.26 23.00 -22.13
CA PRO A 102 14.63 24.30 -22.42
C PRO A 102 13.13 24.33 -22.10
N GLU A 103 12.43 23.23 -22.35
CA GLU A 103 11.00 23.07 -22.10
C GLU A 103 10.70 23.08 -20.59
N PHE A 104 11.53 22.43 -19.78
CA PHE A 104 11.40 22.47 -18.31
C PHE A 104 11.73 23.86 -17.75
N VAL A 105 12.78 24.51 -18.25
CA VAL A 105 13.15 25.88 -17.82
C VAL A 105 12.04 26.89 -18.13
N THR A 106 11.26 26.64 -19.18
CA THR A 106 10.10 27.49 -19.54
C THR A 106 9.01 27.45 -18.47
N ILE A 107 8.73 26.28 -17.88
CA ILE A 107 7.75 26.15 -16.80
C ILE A 107 8.31 26.51 -15.41
N ASN A 108 9.63 26.48 -15.27
CA ASN A 108 10.33 26.78 -14.03
C ASN A 108 11.68 27.44 -14.30
N PRO A 109 11.74 28.79 -14.32
CA PRO A 109 12.96 29.53 -14.63
C PRO A 109 14.09 29.30 -13.61
N ASN A 110 13.77 28.83 -12.40
CA ASN A 110 14.77 28.50 -11.37
C ASN A 110 15.47 27.16 -11.63
N ALA A 111 14.95 26.32 -12.54
CA ALA A 111 15.50 24.99 -12.83
C ALA A 111 15.70 24.12 -11.56
N ARG A 112 14.72 24.17 -10.64
CA ARG A 112 14.72 23.47 -9.35
C ARG A 112 13.36 22.84 -9.06
N VAL A 113 13.35 21.56 -8.66
CA VAL A 113 12.11 20.89 -8.26
C VAL A 113 11.63 21.35 -6.86
N PRO A 114 10.30 21.35 -6.59
CA PRO A 114 9.22 20.91 -7.46
C PRO A 114 8.75 21.97 -8.48
N ALA A 115 8.16 21.48 -9.57
CA ALA A 115 7.29 22.26 -10.45
C ALA A 115 6.00 21.45 -10.71
N LEU A 116 4.86 22.12 -10.79
CA LEU A 116 3.56 21.51 -11.05
C LEU A 116 2.98 22.08 -12.34
N ILE A 117 2.41 21.21 -13.17
CA ILE A 117 1.53 21.59 -14.27
C ILE A 117 0.10 21.18 -13.89
N ASP A 118 -0.84 22.12 -13.97
CA ASP A 118 -2.27 21.85 -13.87
C ASP A 118 -2.88 21.73 -15.28
N HIS A 119 -3.21 20.51 -15.68
CA HIS A 119 -3.76 20.25 -17.02
C HIS A 119 -5.21 20.71 -17.15
N TYR A 120 -5.95 20.83 -16.05
CA TYR A 120 -7.32 21.36 -16.06
C TYR A 120 -7.38 22.85 -16.40
N ASN A 121 -6.28 23.58 -16.25
CA ASN A 121 -6.20 25.03 -16.44
C ASN A 121 -5.16 25.38 -17.53
N GLU A 122 -5.36 24.85 -18.74
CA GLU A 122 -4.54 25.17 -19.92
C GLU A 122 -3.03 24.95 -19.69
N ASN A 123 -2.68 23.89 -18.95
CA ASN A 123 -1.30 23.56 -18.58
C ASN A 123 -0.59 24.67 -17.80
N VAL A 124 -1.30 25.38 -16.91
CA VAL A 124 -0.66 26.41 -16.08
C VAL A 124 0.48 25.80 -15.26
N SER A 125 1.64 26.46 -15.29
CA SER A 125 2.81 26.03 -14.54
C SER A 125 2.98 26.83 -13.25
N ILE A 126 3.14 26.12 -12.13
CA ILE A 126 3.49 26.73 -10.84
C ILE A 126 4.82 26.14 -10.35
N TRP A 127 5.75 27.00 -9.95
CA TRP A 127 7.03 26.65 -9.35
C TRP A 127 7.16 27.33 -7.99
N GLU A 128 8.04 26.80 -7.13
CA GLU A 128 8.06 26.98 -5.67
C GLU A 128 7.04 26.16 -4.89
N SER A 129 7.53 25.34 -3.96
CA SER A 129 6.68 24.41 -3.18
C SER A 129 5.60 25.13 -2.36
N GLY A 130 5.89 26.31 -1.81
CA GLY A 130 4.89 27.11 -1.07
C GLY A 130 3.80 27.65 -2.00
N ALA A 131 4.18 28.17 -3.17
CA ALA A 131 3.24 28.67 -4.16
C ALA A 131 2.33 27.56 -4.71
N ILE A 132 2.90 26.39 -5.01
CA ILE A 132 2.14 25.21 -5.46
C ILE A 132 1.10 24.82 -4.40
N ILE A 133 1.48 24.74 -3.13
CA ILE A 133 0.58 24.35 -2.05
C ILE A 133 -0.57 25.35 -1.89
N LEU A 134 -0.27 26.66 -1.89
CA LEU A 134 -1.29 27.70 -1.79
C LEU A 134 -2.23 27.70 -2.99
N TYR A 135 -1.71 27.45 -4.19
CA TYR A 135 -2.51 27.27 -5.39
C TYR A 135 -3.48 26.10 -5.25
N LEU A 136 -2.99 24.92 -4.84
CA LEU A 136 -3.80 23.71 -4.71
C LEU A 136 -4.94 23.88 -3.70
N VAL A 137 -4.65 24.36 -2.49
CA VAL A 137 -5.70 24.53 -1.47
C VAL A 137 -6.70 25.63 -1.82
N SER A 138 -6.23 26.70 -2.46
CA SER A 138 -7.10 27.81 -2.87
C SER A 138 -8.01 27.39 -4.03
N LYS A 139 -7.49 26.63 -5.00
CA LYS A 139 -8.28 26.02 -6.08
C LYS A 139 -9.29 25.02 -5.50
N TYR A 140 -8.84 24.10 -4.64
CA TYR A 140 -9.69 23.09 -4.02
C TYR A 140 -10.83 23.72 -3.23
N MET A 141 -10.53 24.72 -2.39
CA MET A 141 -11.53 25.47 -1.63
C MET A 141 -12.54 26.17 -2.56
N LYS A 142 -12.07 26.79 -3.64
CA LYS A 142 -12.94 27.45 -4.62
C LYS A 142 -13.89 26.47 -5.33
N GLU A 143 -13.43 25.25 -5.61
CA GLU A 143 -14.20 24.23 -6.33
C GLU A 143 -15.18 23.48 -5.43
N ASN A 144 -14.82 23.25 -4.16
CA ASN A 144 -15.58 22.41 -3.23
C ASN A 144 -16.31 23.19 -2.13
N ASN A 145 -16.07 24.50 -2.00
CA ASN A 145 -16.51 25.36 -0.89
C ASN A 145 -16.01 24.94 0.51
N GLU A 146 -15.15 23.93 0.58
CA GLU A 146 -14.48 23.48 1.79
C GLU A 146 -13.09 22.93 1.46
N CYS A 147 -12.18 22.99 2.42
CA CYS A 147 -10.86 22.36 2.32
C CYS A 147 -10.35 22.05 3.72
N SER A 148 -10.21 20.77 4.04
CA SER A 148 -9.77 20.30 5.37
C SER A 148 -8.37 20.78 5.74
N LEU A 149 -7.52 21.06 4.75
CA LEU A 149 -6.13 21.50 4.93
C LEU A 149 -5.96 23.03 4.93
N TRP A 150 -7.04 23.79 4.77
CA TRP A 150 -7.05 25.24 4.63
C TRP A 150 -8.19 25.88 5.43
N SER A 151 -8.33 27.19 5.33
CA SER A 151 -9.39 27.96 6.00
C SER A 151 -9.97 28.99 5.04
N ASP A 152 -11.26 29.29 5.18
CA ASP A 152 -11.93 30.44 4.54
C ASP A 152 -11.80 31.72 5.38
N ASN A 153 -11.31 31.61 6.61
CA ASN A 153 -11.07 32.73 7.51
C ASN A 153 -9.71 33.39 7.24
N LEU A 154 -9.71 34.68 6.90
CA LEU A 154 -8.50 35.44 6.58
C LEU A 154 -7.47 35.46 7.72
N VAL A 155 -7.92 35.53 8.98
CA VAL A 155 -7.01 35.53 10.14
C VAL A 155 -6.32 34.17 10.24
N GLU A 156 -7.06 33.08 10.12
CA GLU A 156 -6.49 31.74 10.16
C GLU A 156 -5.56 31.48 8.97
N GLN A 157 -5.94 31.90 7.76
CA GLN A 157 -5.06 31.86 6.57
C GLN A 157 -3.74 32.59 6.82
N SER A 158 -3.76 33.75 7.49
CA SER A 158 -2.53 34.48 7.82
C SER A 158 -1.60 33.68 8.76
N GLN A 159 -2.17 32.91 9.69
CA GLN A 159 -1.42 32.03 10.59
C GLN A 159 -0.84 30.83 9.84
N ILE A 160 -1.64 30.19 8.98
CA ILE A 160 -1.18 29.06 8.15
C ILE A 160 -0.03 29.54 7.24
N ASN A 161 -0.20 30.69 6.60
CA ASN A 161 0.83 31.31 5.76
C ASN A 161 2.11 31.63 6.56
N SER A 162 1.99 32.15 7.77
CA SER A 162 3.16 32.47 8.61
C SER A 162 4.02 31.22 8.85
N TRP A 163 3.40 30.09 9.19
CA TRP A 163 4.10 28.82 9.35
C TRP A 163 4.62 28.23 8.04
N LEU A 164 3.86 28.35 6.95
CA LEU A 164 4.28 27.89 5.63
C LEU A 164 5.54 28.64 5.16
N PHE A 165 5.56 29.97 5.27
CA PHE A 165 6.71 30.80 4.93
C PHE A 165 7.88 30.61 5.90
N PHE A 166 7.60 30.44 7.20
CA PHE A 166 8.64 30.07 8.17
C PHE A 166 9.33 28.76 7.77
N GLN A 167 8.55 27.76 7.33
CA GLN A 167 9.10 26.50 6.86
C GLN A 167 9.92 26.68 5.57
N THR A 168 9.34 27.27 4.53
CA THR A 168 9.98 27.35 3.20
C THR A 168 11.21 28.25 3.17
N SER A 169 11.30 29.27 4.05
CA SER A 169 12.41 30.23 4.08
C SER A 169 13.42 30.01 5.21
N GLY A 170 12.97 29.53 6.37
CA GLY A 170 13.79 29.42 7.58
C GLY A 170 14.11 27.99 8.01
N HIS A 171 13.29 27.01 7.64
CA HIS A 171 13.50 25.60 8.01
C HIS A 171 14.23 24.83 6.90
N ALA A 172 13.59 24.68 5.74
CA ALA A 172 14.12 23.89 4.63
C ALA A 172 15.50 24.39 4.13
N PRO A 173 15.72 25.71 3.93
CA PRO A 173 17.03 26.20 3.48
C PRO A 173 18.13 25.92 4.50
N MET A 174 17.86 26.09 5.80
CA MET A 174 18.86 25.86 6.85
C MET A 174 19.25 24.38 6.96
N ILE A 175 18.28 23.47 6.84
CA ILE A 175 18.57 22.03 6.75
C ILE A 175 19.41 21.72 5.51
N GLY A 176 19.07 22.33 4.36
CA GLY A 176 19.83 22.19 3.13
C GLY A 176 21.30 22.62 3.29
N GLN A 177 21.54 23.76 3.94
CA GLN A 177 22.90 24.22 4.21
C GLN A 177 23.66 23.30 5.18
N ALA A 178 23.02 22.83 6.25
CA ALA A 178 23.62 21.88 7.18
C ALA A 178 24.04 20.57 6.47
N LEU A 179 23.18 20.02 5.62
CA LEU A 179 23.49 18.84 4.81
C LEU A 179 24.64 19.10 3.81
N HIS A 180 24.65 20.27 3.17
CA HIS A 180 25.71 20.63 2.23
C HIS A 180 27.09 20.66 2.89
N PHE A 181 27.26 21.42 3.97
CA PHE A 181 28.54 21.53 4.66
C PHE A 181 28.96 20.24 5.36
N ARG A 182 28.01 19.37 5.70
CA ARG A 182 28.30 18.06 6.32
C ARG A 182 28.72 16.98 5.33
N TYR A 183 28.16 16.96 4.11
CA TYR A 183 28.31 15.83 3.19
C TYR A 183 28.85 16.17 1.80
N PHE A 184 28.62 17.38 1.30
CA PHE A 184 28.80 17.69 -0.12
C PHE A 184 29.80 18.84 -0.40
N HIS A 185 30.15 19.64 0.62
CA HIS A 185 31.13 20.70 0.46
C HIS A 185 32.52 20.10 0.21
N SER A 186 33.31 20.74 -0.67
CA SER A 186 34.63 20.23 -1.12
C SER A 186 35.69 20.18 -0.02
N SER A 187 35.41 20.80 1.13
CA SER A 187 36.31 20.81 2.30
C SER A 187 35.49 20.83 3.60
N PRO A 188 35.91 20.12 4.65
CA PRO A 188 35.24 20.18 5.95
C PRO A 188 35.35 21.58 6.57
N VAL A 189 34.20 22.14 6.98
CA VAL A 189 34.15 23.44 7.68
C VAL A 189 33.27 23.29 8.94
N PRO A 190 33.84 22.87 10.09
CA PRO A 190 33.06 22.55 11.28
C PRO A 190 32.16 23.71 11.77
N SER A 191 32.66 24.95 11.75
CA SER A 191 31.90 26.13 12.16
C SER A 191 30.67 26.39 11.28
N ALA A 192 30.72 26.03 10.00
CA ALA A 192 29.58 26.14 9.10
C ALA A 192 28.54 25.05 9.40
N VAL A 193 28.98 23.81 9.65
CA VAL A 193 28.09 22.72 10.07
C VAL A 193 27.37 23.10 11.37
N GLU A 194 28.11 23.53 12.39
CA GLU A 194 27.57 23.96 13.68
C GLU A 194 26.56 25.09 13.52
N ARG A 195 26.92 26.17 12.79
CA ARG A 195 26.04 27.32 12.54
C ARG A 195 24.67 26.90 12.02
N TYR A 196 24.62 26.03 11.01
CA TYR A 196 23.35 25.64 10.40
C TYR A 196 22.61 24.57 11.21
N THR A 197 23.32 23.64 11.85
CA THR A 197 22.68 22.67 12.76
C THR A 197 22.02 23.38 13.95
N ASP A 198 22.68 24.38 14.53
CA ASP A 198 22.14 25.16 15.65
C ASP A 198 20.96 26.04 15.23
N GLU A 199 21.01 26.62 14.03
CA GLU A 199 19.84 27.33 13.50
C GLU A 199 18.66 26.39 13.28
N VAL A 200 18.88 25.16 12.79
CA VAL A 200 17.80 24.17 12.66
C VAL A 200 17.24 23.78 14.03
N ARG A 201 18.08 23.62 15.06
CA ARG A 201 17.61 23.40 16.44
C ARG A 201 16.77 24.57 16.95
N ARG A 202 17.22 25.81 16.70
CA ARG A 202 16.47 27.02 17.07
C ARG A 202 15.10 27.05 16.40
N VAL A 203 15.04 26.72 15.11
CA VAL A 203 13.80 26.65 14.33
C VAL A 203 12.86 25.58 14.89
N TYR A 204 13.35 24.37 15.20
CA TYR A 204 12.54 23.34 15.86
C TYR A 204 12.10 23.76 17.26
N GLY A 205 12.91 24.53 18.00
CA GLY A 205 12.53 25.09 19.29
C GLY A 205 11.29 26.00 19.21
N VAL A 206 11.15 26.77 18.13
CA VAL A 206 9.94 27.58 17.88
C VAL A 206 8.71 26.69 17.64
N VAL A 207 8.85 25.63 16.85
CA VAL A 207 7.76 24.67 16.56
C VAL A 207 7.37 23.90 17.84
N GLU A 208 8.35 23.42 18.59
CA GLU A 208 8.16 22.71 19.85
C GLU A 208 7.38 23.57 20.85
N MET A 209 7.78 24.82 21.03
CA MET A 209 7.10 25.74 21.95
C MET A 209 5.65 25.99 21.53
N ALA A 210 5.39 26.20 20.24
CA ALA A 210 4.03 26.41 19.74
C ALA A 210 3.13 25.17 19.96
N LEU A 211 3.64 23.96 19.71
CA LEU A 211 2.90 22.72 19.94
C LEU A 211 2.67 22.45 21.44
N ALA A 212 3.65 22.77 22.29
CA ALA A 212 3.52 22.67 23.74
C ALA A 212 2.41 23.60 24.27
N GLU A 213 2.37 24.86 23.80
CA GLU A 213 1.31 25.81 24.15
C GLU A 213 -0.07 25.30 23.72
N ARG A 214 -0.19 24.73 22.51
CA ARG A 214 -1.43 24.10 22.04
C ARG A 214 -1.85 22.92 22.91
N ARG A 215 -0.90 22.10 23.35
CA ARG A 215 -1.18 20.97 24.24
C ARG A 215 -1.62 21.42 25.62
N GLU A 216 -0.97 22.43 26.18
CA GLU A 216 -1.33 23.02 27.47
C GLU A 216 -2.78 23.53 27.43
N ALA A 217 -3.13 24.31 26.40
CA ALA A 217 -4.49 24.80 26.20
C ALA A 217 -5.51 23.64 26.06
N LEU A 218 -5.22 22.65 25.21
CA LEU A 218 -6.08 21.47 25.02
C LEU A 218 -6.35 20.72 26.34
N ILE A 219 -5.31 20.52 27.14
CA ILE A 219 -5.42 19.80 28.42
C ILE A 219 -6.28 20.60 29.40
N MET A 220 -6.05 21.91 29.50
CA MET A 220 -6.82 22.77 30.41
C MET A 220 -8.30 22.86 30.02
N ASP A 221 -8.60 22.94 28.73
CA ASP A 221 -9.97 23.02 28.23
C ASP A 221 -10.74 21.70 28.46
N LEU A 222 -10.07 20.55 28.35
CA LEU A 222 -10.71 19.24 28.51
C LEU A 222 -10.68 18.69 29.95
N ASP A 223 -9.88 19.29 30.84
CA ASP A 223 -9.72 18.91 32.26
C ASP A 223 -9.74 20.15 33.17
N VAL A 224 -10.82 20.93 33.06
CA VAL A 224 -11.01 22.22 33.74
C VAL A 224 -10.84 22.12 35.26
N GLU A 225 -11.28 21.01 35.86
CA GLU A 225 -11.19 20.77 37.30
C GLU A 225 -9.73 20.69 37.80
N ASN A 226 -8.81 20.25 36.94
CA ASN A 226 -7.38 20.13 37.24
C ASN A 226 -6.50 21.19 36.55
N ALA A 227 -7.09 22.10 35.77
CA ALA A 227 -6.37 23.11 34.97
C ALA A 227 -5.39 23.96 35.81
N ALA A 228 -5.78 24.33 37.03
CA ALA A 228 -4.93 25.11 37.94
C ALA A 228 -3.64 24.36 38.34
N ALA A 229 -3.70 23.03 38.46
CA ALA A 229 -2.53 22.22 38.82
C ALA A 229 -1.57 22.04 37.64
N TYR A 230 -2.10 21.92 36.42
CA TYR A 230 -1.28 21.88 35.20
C TYR A 230 -0.61 23.24 34.93
N SER A 231 -1.36 24.35 35.02
CA SER A 231 -0.85 25.70 34.75
C SER A 231 0.22 26.13 35.78
N ALA A 232 0.05 25.75 37.04
CA ALA A 232 1.03 26.02 38.09
C ALA A 232 2.27 25.10 38.02
N GLY A 233 2.29 24.11 37.12
CA GLY A 233 3.37 23.12 37.03
C GLY A 233 3.45 22.16 38.22
N THR A 234 2.44 22.12 39.07
CA THR A 234 2.39 21.21 40.24
C THR A 234 2.00 19.80 39.84
N THR A 235 1.31 19.64 38.69
CA THR A 235 1.06 18.36 38.03
C THR A 235 1.68 18.36 36.63
N PRO A 236 2.54 17.40 36.28
CA PRO A 236 3.07 17.28 34.93
C PRO A 236 1.97 17.03 33.89
N LEU A 237 2.03 17.72 32.74
CA LEU A 237 1.09 17.50 31.62
C LEU A 237 1.02 16.03 31.18
N SER A 238 2.09 15.25 31.39
CA SER A 238 2.16 13.82 31.08
C SER A 238 1.18 12.95 31.86
N GLN A 239 0.58 13.46 32.94
CA GLN A 239 -0.47 12.75 33.68
C GLN A 239 -1.87 12.96 33.10
N SER A 240 -2.04 13.92 32.19
CA SER A 240 -3.33 14.14 31.54
C SER A 240 -3.66 12.96 30.62
N ARG A 241 -4.92 12.50 30.67
CA ARG A 241 -5.47 11.51 29.72
C ARG A 241 -5.42 11.99 28.25
N TYR A 242 -5.26 13.29 28.04
CA TYR A 242 -5.19 13.93 26.71
C TYR A 242 -3.76 14.25 26.28
N PHE A 243 -2.75 13.83 27.04
CA PHE A 243 -1.35 14.15 26.76
C PHE A 243 -0.83 13.62 25.42
N ASP A 244 -1.47 12.59 24.88
CA ASP A 244 -1.15 12.04 23.57
C ASP A 244 -2.11 12.48 22.48
N TYR A 245 -3.16 13.28 22.75
CA TYR A 245 -4.04 13.76 21.68
C TYR A 245 -3.26 14.61 20.64
N PRO A 246 -3.64 14.54 19.35
CA PRO A 246 -2.99 15.31 18.31
C PRO A 246 -3.26 16.81 18.52
N VAL A 247 -2.20 17.61 18.42
CA VAL A 247 -2.26 19.08 18.41
C VAL A 247 -1.64 19.58 17.11
N TRP A 248 -2.11 20.72 16.62
CA TRP A 248 -1.77 21.26 15.31
C TRP A 248 -1.38 22.73 15.43
N LEU A 249 -0.54 23.22 14.51
CA LEU A 249 -0.03 24.59 14.57
C LEU A 249 -1.16 25.63 14.46
N VAL A 250 -2.13 25.37 13.60
CA VAL A 250 -3.25 26.28 13.33
C VAL A 250 -4.57 25.51 13.29
N GLY A 251 -5.55 25.99 14.06
CA GLY A 251 -6.95 25.62 13.94
C GLY A 251 -7.26 24.15 14.19
N ASP A 252 -6.87 23.59 15.33
CA ASP A 252 -7.23 22.26 15.88
C ASP A 252 -7.35 21.07 14.90
N ARG A 253 -6.75 21.19 13.71
CA ARG A 253 -6.74 20.20 12.63
C ARG A 253 -5.44 20.31 11.84
N ALA A 254 -5.07 19.24 11.15
CA ALA A 254 -3.91 19.27 10.27
C ALA A 254 -4.15 20.20 9.08
N THR A 255 -3.26 21.17 8.87
CA THR A 255 -3.31 22.07 7.71
C THR A 255 -2.03 21.92 6.88
N VAL A 256 -1.96 22.66 5.77
CA VAL A 256 -0.71 22.76 5.01
C VAL A 256 0.45 23.37 5.79
N ALA A 257 0.19 24.11 6.87
CA ALA A 257 1.25 24.55 7.78
C ALA A 257 1.96 23.36 8.43
N ASP A 258 1.21 22.30 8.77
CA ASP A 258 1.76 21.13 9.45
C ASP A 258 2.46 20.17 8.50
N LEU A 259 1.73 19.74 7.47
CA LEU A 259 2.20 18.75 6.49
C LEU A 259 3.46 19.21 5.76
N SER A 260 3.67 20.52 5.71
CA SER A 260 4.85 21.16 5.15
C SER A 260 6.18 20.74 5.81
N PHE A 261 6.18 20.41 7.09
CA PHE A 261 7.39 20.03 7.82
C PHE A 261 7.74 18.55 7.68
N VAL A 262 6.75 17.70 7.35
CA VAL A 262 6.87 16.24 7.38
C VAL A 262 8.07 15.70 6.60
N PRO A 263 8.28 16.05 5.32
CA PRO A 263 9.41 15.49 4.56
C PRO A 263 10.77 15.88 5.14
N TRP A 264 10.84 17.05 5.79
CA TRP A 264 12.07 17.57 6.38
C TRP A 264 12.33 16.98 7.77
N ASN A 265 11.30 16.73 8.57
CA ASN A 265 11.42 16.03 9.85
C ASN A 265 12.01 14.62 9.71
N ASN A 266 11.83 13.99 8.55
CA ASN A 266 12.35 12.65 8.25
C ASN A 266 13.82 12.62 7.82
N VAL A 267 14.50 13.77 7.70
CA VAL A 267 15.90 13.83 7.21
C VAL A 267 16.87 14.57 8.14
N VAL A 268 16.38 15.14 9.24
CA VAL A 268 17.18 15.95 10.17
C VAL A 268 18.06 15.12 11.12
N ASP A 269 17.75 13.83 11.26
CA ASP A 269 18.63 12.85 11.91
C ASP A 269 20.01 12.79 11.25
N ARG A 270 20.06 12.99 9.93
CA ARG A 270 21.31 13.04 9.14
C ARG A 270 22.23 14.19 9.56
N ILE A 271 21.69 15.27 10.13
CA ILE A 271 22.51 16.39 10.64
C ILE A 271 22.72 16.31 12.16
N GLY A 272 22.35 15.18 12.78
CA GLY A 272 22.58 14.91 14.20
C GLY A 272 21.51 15.49 15.12
N ILE A 273 20.30 15.74 14.60
CA ILE A 273 19.15 16.18 15.41
C ILE A 273 18.23 14.99 15.67
N ASN A 274 18.02 14.67 16.94
CA ASN A 274 17.12 13.59 17.37
C ASN A 274 15.79 14.19 17.87
N LEU A 275 14.80 14.25 16.98
CA LEU A 275 13.49 14.83 17.29
C LEU A 275 12.83 14.17 18.53
N LYS A 276 13.00 12.86 18.73
CA LYS A 276 12.39 12.17 19.88
C LYS A 276 12.92 12.67 21.23
N VAL A 277 14.20 13.02 21.27
CA VAL A 277 14.91 13.41 22.50
C VAL A 277 14.89 14.92 22.68
N GLU A 278 15.17 15.68 21.61
CA GLU A 278 15.32 17.14 21.67
C GLU A 278 13.97 17.87 21.60
N PHE A 279 12.97 17.31 20.91
CA PHE A 279 11.68 17.98 20.62
C PHE A 279 10.48 17.01 20.75
N PRO A 280 10.08 16.64 21.98
CA PRO A 280 9.04 15.63 22.21
C PRO A 280 7.69 15.93 21.54
N GLU A 281 7.26 17.20 21.52
CA GLU A 281 5.99 17.58 20.90
C GLU A 281 6.06 17.52 19.38
N VAL A 282 7.15 18.00 18.79
CA VAL A 282 7.44 17.82 17.35
C VAL A 282 7.46 16.34 16.98
N TYR A 283 8.02 15.47 17.84
CA TYR A 283 8.05 14.03 17.59
C TYR A 283 6.66 13.40 17.57
N LYS A 284 5.80 13.71 18.56
CA LYS A 284 4.40 13.26 18.58
C LYS A 284 3.63 13.76 17.36
N TRP A 285 3.73 15.07 17.09
CA TRP A 285 3.09 15.72 15.96
C TRP A 285 3.50 15.10 14.62
N THR A 286 4.80 14.88 14.42
CA THR A 286 5.33 14.18 13.24
C THR A 286 4.78 12.77 13.17
N LYS A 287 4.75 12.00 14.27
CA LYS A 287 4.17 10.65 14.29
C LYS A 287 2.71 10.63 13.86
N TYR A 288 1.91 11.60 14.30
CA TYR A 288 0.51 11.71 13.87
C TYR A 288 0.38 11.96 12.37
N MET A 289 1.16 12.89 11.83
CA MET A 289 1.18 13.11 10.38
C MET A 289 1.69 11.89 9.61
N MET A 290 2.73 11.22 10.10
CA MET A 290 3.30 10.03 9.46
C MET A 290 2.40 8.80 9.51
N ARG A 291 1.31 8.80 10.28
CA ARG A 291 0.29 7.73 10.29
C ARG A 291 -0.83 7.98 9.29
N ARG A 292 -0.88 9.17 8.67
CA ARG A 292 -1.90 9.50 7.68
C ARG A 292 -1.66 8.68 6.40
N PRO A 293 -2.68 8.05 5.80
CA PRO A 293 -2.51 7.21 4.62
C PRO A 293 -1.79 7.90 3.45
N ALA A 294 -2.17 9.15 3.16
CA ALA A 294 -1.56 9.96 2.10
C ALA A 294 -0.07 10.27 2.37
N VAL A 295 0.35 10.32 3.64
CA VAL A 295 1.75 10.54 4.03
C VAL A 295 2.54 9.23 4.02
N LEU A 296 1.95 8.12 4.48
CA LEU A 296 2.57 6.79 4.47
C LEU A 296 2.95 6.35 3.06
N TYR A 297 2.09 6.63 2.08
CA TYR A 297 2.35 6.39 0.67
C TYR A 297 3.70 6.99 0.18
N HIS A 298 4.18 8.04 0.85
CA HIS A 298 5.39 8.78 0.47
C HIS A 298 6.62 8.52 1.38
N LYS A 299 6.55 7.64 2.39
CA LYS A 299 7.57 7.50 3.46
C LYS A 299 8.85 6.70 3.09
N GLY A 300 8.92 6.03 1.93
CA GLY A 300 10.03 5.10 1.65
C GLY A 300 10.57 5.14 0.24
N THR A 301 11.73 5.75 0.03
CA THR A 301 12.61 5.44 -1.12
C THR A 301 13.58 4.31 -0.77
N LYS A 302 13.05 3.12 -0.50
CA LYS A 302 13.41 1.96 -1.32
C LYS A 302 12.24 1.81 -2.26
N LEU A 303 12.52 1.80 -3.57
CA LEU A 303 11.55 1.47 -4.59
C LEU A 303 10.94 0.09 -4.25
N HIS A 304 9.84 0.06 -3.50
CA HIS A 304 8.68 -0.59 -4.06
C HIS A 304 8.30 0.28 -5.25
N THR A 305 8.69 -0.16 -6.43
CA THR A 305 7.80 -0.01 -7.57
C THR A 305 6.53 -0.80 -7.27
N THR A 306 5.75 -0.31 -6.32
CA THR A 306 4.32 -0.30 -6.54
C THR A 306 4.10 1.14 -6.97
N PRO A 307 3.51 1.39 -8.15
CA PRO A 307 3.15 2.73 -8.54
C PRO A 307 2.20 3.33 -7.48
N ILE A 308 1.56 4.47 -7.75
CA ILE A 308 0.18 4.63 -7.26
C ILE A 308 -0.47 3.28 -7.53
N ASP A 309 -1.22 2.72 -6.60
CA ASP A 309 -1.92 1.50 -6.94
C ASP A 309 -2.95 1.82 -8.03
N MET A 310 -2.48 1.93 -9.26
CA MET A 310 -3.20 1.89 -10.51
C MET A 310 -3.89 0.53 -10.61
N SER A 311 -3.68 -0.43 -9.68
CA SER A 311 -4.45 -1.67 -9.63
C SER A 311 -5.81 -1.56 -8.97
N LEU A 312 -6.19 -0.39 -8.44
CA LEU A 312 -7.56 -0.18 -7.95
C LEU A 312 -8.52 0.40 -8.98
N ASP A 313 -8.04 0.66 -10.20
CA ASP A 313 -8.88 0.83 -11.39
C ASP A 313 -8.70 -0.31 -12.40
N VAL A 314 -7.91 -1.35 -12.06
CA VAL A 314 -7.80 -2.55 -12.89
C VAL A 314 -8.52 -3.74 -12.24
N PRO A 315 -9.07 -4.63 -13.06
CA PRO A 315 -9.56 -5.90 -12.59
C PRO A 315 -8.50 -6.69 -11.81
N HIS A 316 -8.83 -7.14 -10.60
CA HIS A 316 -7.90 -7.84 -9.71
C HIS A 316 -8.58 -8.95 -8.88
N ILE A 317 -7.77 -9.85 -8.32
CA ILE A 317 -8.19 -10.78 -7.27
C ILE A 317 -7.98 -10.11 -5.91
N ALA A 318 -9.04 -10.04 -5.10
CA ALA A 318 -9.00 -9.49 -3.75
C ALA A 318 -8.50 -10.55 -2.77
N VAL A 319 -7.31 -10.34 -2.20
CA VAL A 319 -6.71 -11.19 -1.17
C VAL A 319 -7.00 -10.57 0.20
N LEU A 320 -7.94 -11.16 0.94
CA LEU A 320 -8.39 -10.68 2.23
C LEU A 320 -7.48 -11.26 3.32
N VAL A 321 -6.64 -10.42 3.91
CA VAL A 321 -5.67 -10.81 4.95
C VAL A 321 -6.36 -10.76 6.31
N LEU A 322 -6.56 -11.94 6.90
CA LEU A 322 -7.40 -12.16 8.09
C LEU A 322 -6.59 -12.37 9.38
N ASP A 323 -5.30 -12.07 9.37
CA ASP A 323 -4.41 -12.09 10.53
C ASP A 323 -3.42 -10.92 10.47
N THR A 324 -2.76 -10.67 11.58
CA THR A 324 -1.56 -9.85 11.65
C THR A 324 -0.32 -10.66 11.26
N PRO A 325 0.73 -10.01 10.72
CA PRO A 325 2.01 -10.67 10.46
C PRO A 325 2.55 -11.39 11.71
N ILE A 326 2.94 -12.65 11.55
CA ILE A 326 3.50 -13.46 12.64
C ILE A 326 4.95 -13.00 12.88
N PRO A 327 5.29 -12.43 14.06
CA PRO A 327 6.65 -11.97 14.33
C PRO A 327 7.68 -13.11 14.20
N GLY A 328 8.80 -12.82 13.55
CA GLY A 328 9.88 -13.77 13.25
C GLY A 328 9.66 -14.57 11.96
N LEU A 329 8.41 -14.92 11.61
CA LEU A 329 8.10 -15.61 10.36
C LEU A 329 7.85 -14.64 9.23
N ALA A 330 7.08 -13.57 9.47
CA ALA A 330 6.70 -12.63 8.43
C ALA A 330 7.89 -11.85 7.87
N GLU A 331 8.93 -11.60 8.68
CA GLU A 331 10.18 -10.98 8.20
C GLU A 331 10.96 -11.90 7.26
N LYS A 332 10.78 -13.23 7.40
CA LYS A 332 11.46 -14.25 6.59
C LYS A 332 10.67 -14.63 5.35
N TYR A 333 9.34 -14.74 5.46
CA TYR A 333 8.48 -15.33 4.43
C TYR A 333 7.33 -14.43 3.96
N GLY A 334 7.10 -13.28 4.60
CA GLY A 334 5.92 -12.44 4.36
C GLY A 334 4.69 -12.89 5.16
N ASP A 335 3.62 -12.09 5.07
CA ASP A 335 2.34 -12.40 5.73
C ASP A 335 1.54 -13.49 4.99
N PHE A 336 0.39 -13.89 5.54
CA PHE A 336 -0.48 -14.88 4.88
C PHE A 336 -0.93 -14.45 3.47
N GLY A 337 -1.11 -13.15 3.25
CA GLY A 337 -1.47 -12.60 1.94
C GLY A 337 -0.31 -12.69 0.94
N ASP A 338 0.92 -12.40 1.38
CA ASP A 338 2.13 -12.54 0.55
C ASP A 338 2.32 -14.00 0.12
N ASN A 339 2.26 -14.93 1.07
CA ASN A 339 2.38 -16.36 0.79
C ASN A 339 1.29 -16.85 -0.19
N THR A 340 0.05 -16.36 -0.02
CA THR A 340 -1.05 -16.68 -0.93
C THR A 340 -0.79 -16.15 -2.34
N ILE A 341 -0.34 -14.90 -2.48
CA ILE A 341 -0.03 -14.31 -3.77
C ILE A 341 1.12 -15.05 -4.45
N ASP A 342 2.15 -15.43 -3.70
CA ASP A 342 3.30 -16.17 -4.21
C ASP A 342 2.90 -17.58 -4.68
N LEU A 343 2.04 -18.29 -3.93
CA LEU A 343 1.44 -19.54 -4.39
C LEU A 343 0.75 -19.36 -5.75
N LEU A 344 -0.13 -18.36 -5.88
CA LEU A 344 -0.91 -18.17 -7.10
C LEU A 344 -0.03 -17.79 -8.29
N LYS A 345 0.95 -16.91 -8.09
CA LYS A 345 1.91 -16.52 -9.14
C LYS A 345 2.77 -17.69 -9.60
N THR A 346 3.24 -18.52 -8.68
CA THR A 346 4.13 -19.65 -9.01
C THR A 346 3.39 -20.84 -9.63
N THR A 347 2.08 -20.95 -9.42
CA THR A 347 1.26 -22.08 -9.88
C THR A 347 0.36 -21.77 -11.08
N GLY A 348 0.57 -20.65 -11.77
CA GLY A 348 -0.02 -20.42 -13.09
C GLY A 348 -0.97 -19.23 -13.22
N ALA A 349 -1.01 -18.31 -12.25
CA ALA A 349 -1.65 -17.01 -12.50
C ALA A 349 -0.98 -16.31 -13.69
N SER A 350 -1.78 -15.66 -14.55
CA SER A 350 -1.23 -14.90 -15.69
C SER A 350 -0.31 -13.80 -15.17
N LYS A 351 0.74 -13.47 -15.93
CA LYS A 351 1.60 -12.30 -15.65
C LYS A 351 0.80 -10.98 -15.58
N SER A 352 -0.38 -10.94 -16.19
CA SER A 352 -1.29 -9.79 -16.16
C SER A 352 -2.30 -9.81 -15.01
N THR A 353 -2.41 -10.90 -14.25
CA THR A 353 -3.36 -10.98 -13.13
C THR A 353 -2.87 -10.10 -11.99
N ALA A 354 -3.66 -9.07 -11.65
CA ALA A 354 -3.41 -8.21 -10.50
C ALA A 354 -3.97 -8.86 -9.22
N PHE A 355 -3.26 -8.68 -8.11
CA PHE A 355 -3.65 -9.10 -6.78
C PHE A 355 -3.58 -7.92 -5.83
N VAL A 356 -4.64 -7.67 -5.07
CA VAL A 356 -4.71 -6.57 -4.10
C VAL A 356 -4.98 -7.14 -2.72
N LYS A 357 -4.11 -6.82 -1.75
CA LYS A 357 -4.29 -7.20 -0.35
C LYS A 357 -5.23 -6.22 0.36
N TYR A 358 -6.18 -6.76 1.11
CA TYR A 358 -7.08 -6.01 2.00
C TYR A 358 -6.88 -6.53 3.43
N GLN A 359 -6.23 -5.73 4.29
CA GLN A 359 -6.00 -6.08 5.69
C GLN A 359 -7.29 -5.87 6.50
N LEU A 360 -7.87 -6.95 7.03
CA LEU A 360 -9.14 -6.90 7.77
C LEU A 360 -9.03 -7.27 9.25
N ASN A 361 -7.91 -7.86 9.65
CA ASN A 361 -7.59 -8.10 11.05
C ASN A 361 -6.90 -6.85 11.63
N THR A 362 -7.68 -5.90 12.14
CA THR A 362 -7.20 -4.73 12.87
C THR A 362 -8.24 -4.33 13.93
N GLU A 363 -7.76 -3.87 15.08
CA GLU A 363 -8.60 -3.30 16.14
C GLU A 363 -8.87 -1.80 15.92
N ASP A 364 -8.19 -1.17 14.95
CA ASP A 364 -8.51 0.19 14.51
C ASP A 364 -9.77 0.17 13.62
N LEU A 365 -10.91 0.48 14.22
CA LEU A 365 -12.20 0.47 13.52
C LEU A 365 -12.27 1.47 12.36
N ALA A 366 -11.54 2.59 12.44
CA ALA A 366 -11.54 3.60 11.38
C ALA A 366 -10.69 3.13 10.19
N GLU A 367 -9.56 2.47 10.44
CA GLU A 367 -8.80 1.79 9.39
C GLU A 367 -9.64 0.69 8.75
N LEU A 368 -10.29 -0.14 9.56
CA LEU A 368 -11.13 -1.24 9.09
C LEU A 368 -12.28 -0.75 8.22
N ASP A 369 -12.97 0.33 8.63
CA ASP A 369 -14.07 0.92 7.86
C ASP A 369 -13.57 1.46 6.51
N ARG A 370 -12.38 2.09 6.45
CA ARG A 370 -11.77 2.52 5.18
C ARG A 370 -11.44 1.35 4.25
N VAL A 371 -10.94 0.23 4.80
CA VAL A 371 -10.66 -0.97 4.00
C VAL A 371 -11.96 -1.55 3.45
N TYR A 372 -13.04 -1.57 4.24
CA TYR A 372 -14.37 -1.99 3.75
C TYR A 372 -14.93 -1.06 2.68
N GLU A 373 -14.85 0.27 2.86
CA GLU A 373 -15.28 1.25 1.87
C GLU A 373 -14.53 1.06 0.55
N LYS A 374 -13.21 0.85 0.62
CA LYS A 374 -12.36 0.59 -0.54
C LYS A 374 -12.76 -0.71 -1.25
N LEU A 375 -12.94 -1.79 -0.50
CA LEU A 375 -13.33 -3.09 -1.06
C LEU A 375 -14.75 -3.04 -1.66
N LEU A 376 -15.69 -2.35 -0.99
CA LEU A 376 -17.04 -2.12 -1.50
C LEU A 376 -17.04 -1.34 -2.80
N SER A 377 -16.24 -0.27 -2.87
CA SER A 377 -16.07 0.50 -4.09
C SER A 377 -15.54 -0.37 -5.23
N ALA A 378 -14.48 -1.16 -5.01
CA ALA A 378 -13.93 -2.06 -6.02
C ALA A 378 -14.95 -3.13 -6.48
N VAL A 379 -15.78 -3.63 -5.56
CA VAL A 379 -16.89 -4.55 -5.88
C VAL A 379 -17.96 -3.86 -6.72
N HIS A 380 -18.41 -2.67 -6.32
CA HIS A 380 -19.44 -1.90 -7.05
C HIS A 380 -18.97 -1.51 -8.45
N ASN A 381 -17.68 -1.21 -8.62
CA ASN A 381 -17.08 -0.88 -9.90
C ASN A 381 -16.69 -2.12 -10.73
N HIS A 382 -17.08 -3.32 -10.31
CA HIS A 382 -16.81 -4.59 -11.00
C HIS A 382 -15.31 -4.89 -11.22
N LEU A 383 -14.44 -4.35 -10.38
CA LEU A 383 -13.00 -4.54 -10.47
C LEU A 383 -12.54 -5.83 -9.78
N VAL A 384 -13.27 -6.29 -8.76
CA VAL A 384 -12.95 -7.55 -8.11
C VAL A 384 -13.41 -8.73 -8.97
N GLN A 385 -12.45 -9.53 -9.45
CA GLN A 385 -12.70 -10.72 -10.27
C GLN A 385 -12.83 -12.00 -9.45
N GLY A 386 -12.35 -12.00 -8.21
CA GLY A 386 -12.47 -13.13 -7.30
C GLY A 386 -11.91 -12.77 -5.92
N PHE A 387 -12.24 -13.57 -4.92
CA PHE A 387 -11.82 -13.37 -3.54
C PHE A 387 -11.01 -14.56 -3.03
N VAL A 388 -9.94 -14.28 -2.28
CA VAL A 388 -9.20 -15.29 -1.54
C VAL A 388 -9.11 -14.85 -0.08
N LEU A 389 -9.69 -15.63 0.82
CA LEU A 389 -9.69 -15.42 2.26
C LEU A 389 -8.55 -16.23 2.87
N THR A 390 -7.58 -15.56 3.47
CA THR A 390 -6.38 -16.23 4.01
C THR A 390 -6.67 -16.97 5.32
N GLY A 391 -5.68 -17.74 5.78
CA GLY A 391 -5.64 -18.25 7.15
C GLY A 391 -5.55 -17.16 8.21
N SER A 392 -5.71 -17.58 9.46
CA SER A 392 -5.57 -16.76 10.67
C SER A 392 -5.33 -17.61 11.90
N ARG A 393 -4.62 -17.05 12.89
CA ARG A 393 -4.48 -17.62 14.23
C ARG A 393 -5.68 -17.35 15.14
N SER A 394 -6.63 -16.51 14.72
CA SER A 394 -7.87 -16.27 15.47
C SER A 394 -8.84 -17.44 15.36
N ASP A 395 -9.71 -17.61 16.35
CA ASP A 395 -10.77 -18.62 16.30
C ASP A 395 -11.94 -18.11 15.44
N ALA A 396 -12.42 -18.94 14.51
CA ALA A 396 -13.48 -18.54 13.59
C ALA A 396 -14.80 -18.21 14.32
N PHE A 397 -15.01 -18.72 15.53
CA PHE A 397 -16.19 -18.49 16.37
C PHE A 397 -15.99 -17.40 17.43
N ASP A 398 -14.86 -16.70 17.43
CA ASP A 398 -14.63 -15.58 18.37
C ASP A 398 -15.56 -14.38 18.09
N THR A 399 -15.58 -13.46 19.05
CA THR A 399 -16.44 -12.27 19.16
C THR A 399 -15.67 -10.96 19.01
N ALA A 400 -14.41 -11.00 18.57
CA ALA A 400 -13.65 -9.80 18.22
C ALA A 400 -14.42 -8.91 17.23
N THR A 401 -14.36 -7.60 17.42
CA THR A 401 -15.22 -6.65 16.69
C THR A 401 -14.99 -6.70 15.18
N TRP A 402 -13.72 -6.79 14.75
CA TRP A 402 -13.36 -6.93 13.34
C TRP A 402 -13.95 -8.21 12.72
N LEU A 403 -13.99 -9.30 13.48
CA LEU A 403 -14.49 -10.60 13.03
C LEU A 403 -16.01 -10.59 12.89
N ILE A 404 -16.74 -9.95 13.81
CA ILE A 404 -18.19 -9.75 13.69
C ILE A 404 -18.50 -8.93 12.42
N LYS A 405 -17.80 -7.81 12.20
CA LYS A 405 -17.93 -7.01 10.98
C LYS A 405 -17.62 -7.84 9.73
N PHE A 406 -16.54 -8.63 9.76
CA PHE A 406 -16.13 -9.47 8.65
C PHE A 406 -17.15 -10.56 8.31
N LYS A 407 -17.67 -11.29 9.30
CA LYS A 407 -18.73 -12.29 9.11
C LYS A 407 -19.97 -11.67 8.46
N SER A 408 -20.37 -10.48 8.92
CA SER A 408 -21.49 -9.73 8.33
C SER A 408 -21.20 -9.37 6.87
N PHE A 409 -20.01 -8.82 6.59
CA PHE A 409 -19.60 -8.43 5.25
C PHE A 409 -19.50 -9.62 4.28
N LEU A 410 -18.89 -10.72 4.72
CA LEU A 410 -18.78 -11.94 3.95
C LEU A 410 -20.16 -12.47 3.53
N LYS A 411 -21.07 -12.57 4.50
CA LYS A 411 -22.43 -13.10 4.28
C LYS A 411 -23.30 -12.18 3.42
N ASN A 412 -23.24 -10.87 3.67
CA ASN A 412 -24.15 -9.92 3.08
C ASN A 412 -23.65 -9.32 1.76
N THR A 413 -22.34 -9.34 1.54
CA THR A 413 -21.69 -8.77 0.36
C THR A 413 -20.99 -9.86 -0.45
N ILE A 414 -19.82 -10.34 0.01
CA ILE A 414 -18.92 -11.20 -0.80
C ILE A 414 -19.64 -12.41 -1.39
N LEU A 415 -20.35 -13.18 -0.56
CA LEU A 415 -21.06 -14.39 -1.00
C LEU A 415 -22.28 -14.11 -1.90
N LYS A 416 -22.67 -12.85 -2.08
CA LYS A 416 -23.78 -12.41 -2.96
C LYS A 416 -23.31 -11.73 -4.25
N VAL A 417 -22.08 -11.23 -4.33
CA VAL A 417 -21.53 -10.53 -5.52
C VAL A 417 -21.52 -11.45 -6.74
N GLY A 418 -21.33 -12.74 -6.50
CA GLY A 418 -21.32 -13.75 -7.54
C GLY A 418 -20.00 -13.91 -8.27
N LYS A 419 -18.90 -13.59 -7.59
CA LYS A 419 -17.54 -13.89 -8.03
C LYS A 419 -17.02 -15.16 -7.35
N PRO A 420 -16.02 -15.85 -7.93
CA PRO A 420 -15.35 -16.97 -7.27
C PRO A 420 -14.78 -16.58 -5.90
N VAL A 421 -15.00 -17.42 -4.89
CA VAL A 421 -14.48 -17.22 -3.52
C VAL A 421 -13.68 -18.45 -3.08
N VAL A 422 -12.47 -18.20 -2.60
CA VAL A 422 -11.56 -19.22 -2.08
C VAL A 422 -11.36 -18.97 -0.58
N GLY A 423 -11.46 -20.00 0.25
CA GLY A 423 -11.15 -19.93 1.68
C GLY A 423 -10.03 -20.88 2.08
N ILE A 424 -9.03 -20.37 2.79
CA ILE A 424 -7.87 -21.13 3.27
C ILE A 424 -7.88 -21.14 4.80
N CYS A 425 -7.78 -22.31 5.43
CA CYS A 425 -7.78 -22.52 6.88
C CYS A 425 -8.90 -21.73 7.59
N PHE A 426 -8.58 -20.62 8.26
CA PHE A 426 -9.58 -19.73 8.84
C PHE A 426 -10.65 -19.27 7.84
N GLY A 427 -10.28 -18.98 6.59
CA GLY A 427 -11.22 -18.65 5.52
C GLY A 427 -12.21 -19.78 5.24
N HIS A 428 -11.77 -21.05 5.27
CA HIS A 428 -12.67 -22.21 5.16
C HIS A 428 -13.67 -22.24 6.32
N GLN A 429 -13.17 -22.09 7.54
CA GLN A 429 -13.96 -22.15 8.77
C GLN A 429 -15.02 -21.04 8.82
N VAL A 430 -14.63 -19.79 8.57
CA VAL A 430 -15.56 -18.65 8.60
C VAL A 430 -16.61 -18.75 7.50
N ILE A 431 -16.25 -19.21 6.28
CA ILE A 431 -17.24 -19.45 5.22
C ILE A 431 -18.26 -20.52 5.65
N ALA A 432 -17.80 -21.64 6.22
CA ALA A 432 -18.69 -22.69 6.71
C ALA A 432 -19.65 -22.15 7.79
N LEU A 433 -19.11 -21.38 8.74
CA LEU A 433 -19.86 -20.79 9.84
C LEU A 433 -20.97 -19.83 9.36
N VAL A 434 -20.66 -18.90 8.43
CA VAL A 434 -21.67 -17.94 7.94
C VAL A 434 -22.75 -18.59 7.08
N LEU A 435 -22.44 -19.74 6.46
CA LEU A 435 -23.35 -20.59 5.70
C LEU A 435 -24.14 -21.58 6.58
N GLY A 436 -23.89 -21.59 7.89
CA GLY A 436 -24.71 -22.30 8.88
C GLY A 436 -24.15 -23.63 9.39
N SER A 437 -22.95 -24.04 8.96
CA SER A 437 -22.26 -25.17 9.59
C SER A 437 -21.74 -24.79 10.98
N LYS A 438 -21.52 -25.79 11.83
CA LYS A 438 -20.92 -25.60 13.14
C LYS A 438 -19.39 -25.57 12.99
N VAL A 439 -18.72 -24.67 13.68
CA VAL A 439 -17.25 -24.66 13.78
C VAL A 439 -16.89 -24.62 15.26
N GLU A 440 -16.01 -25.52 15.68
CA GLU A 440 -15.55 -25.60 17.06
C GLU A 440 -14.15 -26.19 17.14
N ARG A 441 -13.55 -26.10 18.33
CA ARG A 441 -12.24 -26.70 18.62
C ARG A 441 -12.35 -28.23 18.56
N SER A 442 -11.42 -28.88 17.86
CA SER A 442 -11.37 -30.34 17.77
C SER A 442 -11.04 -30.99 19.11
N ASN A 443 -11.76 -32.07 19.42
CA ASN A 443 -11.46 -32.92 20.58
C ASN A 443 -10.25 -33.83 20.35
N GLU A 444 -9.83 -34.01 19.09
CA GLU A 444 -8.65 -34.82 18.71
C GLU A 444 -7.33 -34.04 18.82
N GLY A 445 -7.40 -32.76 19.20
CA GLY A 445 -6.23 -31.88 19.33
C GLY A 445 -5.84 -31.19 18.03
N TRP A 446 -4.59 -30.74 17.96
CA TRP A 446 -4.04 -30.01 16.81
C TRP A 446 -3.74 -30.95 15.64
N GLU A 447 -4.14 -30.56 14.44
CA GLU A 447 -3.66 -31.14 13.19
C GLU A 447 -2.58 -30.20 12.62
N ILE A 448 -1.32 -30.63 12.71
CA ILE A 448 -0.14 -29.81 12.44
C ILE A 448 0.88 -30.53 11.57
N GLY A 449 1.53 -29.78 10.68
CA GLY A 449 2.53 -30.29 9.74
C GLY A 449 1.91 -30.87 8.47
N THR A 450 2.73 -31.49 7.62
CA THR A 450 2.21 -32.10 6.38
C THR A 450 1.42 -33.38 6.70
N THR A 451 0.16 -33.41 6.27
CA THR A 451 -0.78 -34.51 6.51
C THR A 451 -1.38 -34.99 5.18
N THR A 452 -1.61 -36.30 5.08
CA THR A 452 -2.27 -36.92 3.93
C THR A 452 -3.79 -36.85 4.05
N ILE A 453 -4.41 -36.06 3.19
CA ILE A 453 -5.85 -35.94 3.02
C ILE A 453 -6.33 -37.02 2.05
N SER A 454 -7.41 -37.73 2.40
CA SER A 454 -8.13 -38.59 1.45
C SER A 454 -9.09 -37.72 0.65
N ILE A 455 -8.94 -37.71 -0.68
CA ILE A 455 -9.76 -36.89 -1.58
C ILE A 455 -11.11 -37.57 -1.81
N ASN A 456 -12.17 -36.77 -1.88
CA ASN A 456 -13.49 -37.23 -2.27
C ASN A 456 -13.65 -37.17 -3.80
N ASP A 457 -13.78 -38.32 -4.46
CA ASP A 457 -13.83 -38.42 -5.92
C ASP A 457 -14.99 -37.66 -6.59
N GLU A 458 -16.06 -37.34 -5.84
CA GLU A 458 -17.20 -36.57 -6.36
C GLU A 458 -16.78 -35.18 -6.87
N ILE A 459 -15.67 -34.60 -6.36
CA ILE A 459 -15.19 -33.29 -6.83
C ILE A 459 -14.72 -33.32 -8.29
N TYR A 460 -14.27 -34.46 -8.80
CA TYR A 460 -13.83 -34.61 -10.18
C TYR A 460 -15.01 -34.69 -11.16
N LYS A 461 -16.19 -35.08 -10.67
CA LYS A 461 -17.41 -35.26 -11.48
C LYS A 461 -18.15 -33.95 -11.74
N LEU A 462 -17.70 -32.85 -11.13
CA LEU A 462 -18.27 -31.53 -11.36
C LEU A 462 -18.05 -31.07 -12.81
N GLU A 463 -19.06 -30.43 -13.38
CA GLU A 463 -18.94 -29.79 -14.67
C GLU A 463 -17.82 -28.73 -14.63
N ASN A 464 -16.86 -28.84 -15.54
CA ASN A 464 -15.65 -28.00 -15.56
C ASN A 464 -14.87 -27.99 -14.24
N SER A 465 -14.79 -29.13 -13.54
CA SER A 465 -14.10 -29.25 -12.26
C SER A 465 -12.68 -28.65 -12.31
N PRO A 466 -12.35 -27.69 -11.41
CA PRO A 466 -11.00 -27.18 -11.30
C PRO A 466 -10.04 -28.24 -10.75
N PHE A 467 -10.56 -29.31 -10.13
CA PHE A 467 -9.78 -30.39 -9.53
C PHE A 467 -9.18 -31.34 -10.55
N ASN A 468 -9.54 -31.25 -11.84
CA ASN A 468 -8.86 -32.01 -12.90
C ASN A 468 -7.35 -31.71 -12.98
N GLU A 469 -6.88 -30.60 -12.38
CA GLU A 469 -5.45 -30.31 -12.19
C GLU A 469 -4.76 -31.29 -11.21
N LEU A 470 -5.52 -31.98 -10.37
CA LEU A 470 -5.07 -33.09 -9.53
C LEU A 470 -5.08 -34.41 -10.33
N SER A 471 -4.58 -34.38 -11.56
CA SER A 471 -4.41 -35.58 -12.37
C SER A 471 -2.96 -35.71 -12.84
N GLN A 472 -2.51 -36.96 -12.96
CA GLN A 472 -1.28 -37.31 -13.65
C GLN A 472 -1.62 -38.01 -14.95
N ARG A 473 -0.81 -37.77 -15.98
CA ARG A 473 -0.93 -38.49 -17.24
C ARG A 473 -0.05 -39.72 -17.21
N GLU A 474 -0.65 -40.89 -17.29
CA GLU A 474 0.05 -42.17 -17.37
C GLU A 474 -0.32 -42.90 -18.66
N ASN A 475 0.67 -43.64 -19.20
CA ASN A 475 0.42 -44.56 -20.30
C ASN A 475 -0.22 -45.82 -19.74
N VAL A 476 -1.50 -45.98 -19.96
CA VAL A 476 -2.28 -47.14 -19.57
C VAL A 476 -2.34 -48.10 -20.75
N LYS A 477 -2.09 -49.39 -20.46
CA LYS A 477 -2.23 -50.48 -21.44
C LYS A 477 -3.57 -51.18 -21.23
N GLU A 478 -4.48 -50.99 -22.16
CA GLU A 478 -5.73 -51.76 -22.27
C GLU A 478 -5.78 -52.40 -23.66
N ASP A 479 -6.11 -53.70 -23.71
CA ASP A 479 -6.25 -54.48 -24.95
C ASP A 479 -5.07 -54.38 -25.95
N GLY A 480 -3.85 -54.23 -25.42
CA GLY A 480 -2.63 -54.18 -26.23
C GLY A 480 -2.40 -52.86 -26.96
N GLN A 481 -3.19 -51.81 -26.68
CA GLN A 481 -2.95 -50.45 -27.15
C GLN A 481 -2.56 -49.53 -25.99
N ASP A 482 -1.56 -48.68 -26.26
CA ASP A 482 -1.12 -47.64 -25.32
C ASP A 482 -2.04 -46.42 -25.45
N TYR A 483 -2.73 -46.06 -24.37
CA TYR A 483 -3.48 -44.81 -24.29
C TYR A 483 -2.97 -43.96 -23.13
N ASN A 484 -3.01 -42.64 -23.30
CA ASN A 484 -2.59 -41.70 -22.28
C ASN A 484 -3.81 -41.27 -21.46
N ALA A 485 -4.01 -41.87 -20.29
CA ALA A 485 -5.17 -41.62 -19.43
C ALA A 485 -4.78 -40.73 -18.24
N ALA A 486 -5.74 -39.90 -17.80
CA ALA A 486 -5.58 -39.11 -16.59
C ALA A 486 -5.88 -40.00 -15.36
N VAL A 487 -4.86 -40.26 -14.54
CA VAL A 487 -5.00 -40.89 -13.23
C VAL A 487 -5.25 -39.78 -12.20
N LEU A 488 -6.39 -39.85 -11.51
CA LEU A 488 -6.79 -38.87 -10.51
C LEU A 488 -6.15 -39.21 -9.16
N PHE A 489 -5.75 -38.19 -8.40
CA PHE A 489 -5.26 -38.40 -7.04
C PHE A 489 -6.42 -38.79 -6.10
N ASP A 490 -6.28 -39.91 -5.39
CA ASP A 490 -7.13 -40.32 -4.27
C ASP A 490 -6.63 -39.75 -2.93
N ARG A 491 -5.39 -39.25 -2.91
CA ARG A 491 -4.71 -38.69 -1.72
C ARG A 491 -3.87 -37.47 -2.07
N LEU A 492 -3.79 -36.55 -1.12
CA LEU A 492 -3.00 -35.33 -1.23
C LEU A 492 -2.30 -35.00 0.10
N ASN A 493 -1.02 -34.71 0.04
CA ASN A 493 -0.26 -34.23 1.20
C ASN A 493 -0.29 -32.69 1.25
N LEU A 494 -0.90 -32.13 2.29
CA LEU A 494 -1.04 -30.69 2.50
C LEU A 494 -0.52 -30.29 3.88
N VAL A 495 -0.01 -29.07 4.02
CA VAL A 495 0.37 -28.54 5.34
C VAL A 495 -0.89 -28.18 6.11
N GLU A 496 -1.08 -28.80 7.28
CA GLU A 496 -2.13 -28.47 8.23
C GLU A 496 -1.55 -27.66 9.40
N SER A 497 -2.34 -26.73 9.93
CA SER A 497 -1.99 -25.96 11.13
C SER A 497 -3.25 -25.41 11.80
N HIS A 498 -4.13 -26.32 12.22
CA HIS A 498 -5.41 -25.93 12.80
C HIS A 498 -5.79 -26.82 13.98
N GLN A 499 -6.62 -26.25 14.86
CA GLN A 499 -7.34 -27.01 15.88
C GLN A 499 -8.85 -26.85 15.71
N ASP A 500 -9.32 -25.77 15.10
CA ASP A 500 -10.73 -25.56 14.76
C ASP A 500 -11.14 -26.43 13.58
N VAL A 501 -12.32 -27.03 13.66
CA VAL A 501 -12.85 -27.95 12.64
C VAL A 501 -14.31 -27.65 12.34
N VAL A 502 -14.72 -27.88 11.09
CA VAL A 502 -16.12 -27.80 10.67
C VAL A 502 -16.83 -29.10 11.02
N LEU A 503 -17.94 -29.00 11.74
CA LEU A 503 -18.75 -30.11 12.24
C LEU A 503 -20.24 -29.90 11.91
N GLY A 504 -21.03 -30.97 12.06
CA GLY A 504 -22.49 -30.91 11.86
C GLY A 504 -22.94 -30.98 10.39
N GLY A 505 -22.02 -31.31 9.47
CA GLY A 505 -22.31 -31.48 8.05
C GLY A 505 -22.03 -30.24 7.21
N LEU A 506 -22.00 -30.43 5.89
CA LEU A 506 -21.74 -29.38 4.92
C LEU A 506 -22.96 -28.46 4.76
N PRO A 507 -22.75 -27.18 4.41
CA PRO A 507 -23.84 -26.34 3.98
C PRO A 507 -24.58 -26.95 2.79
N GLU A 508 -25.87 -26.66 2.67
CA GLU A 508 -26.68 -27.21 1.58
C GLU A 508 -26.03 -26.93 0.21
N GLY A 509 -25.96 -27.94 -0.66
CA GLY A 509 -25.37 -27.86 -1.99
C GLY A 509 -23.84 -27.69 -2.00
N PHE A 510 -23.15 -28.11 -0.95
CA PHE A 510 -21.71 -28.29 -0.97
C PHE A 510 -21.36 -29.78 -0.96
N ILE A 511 -20.25 -30.12 -1.59
CA ILE A 511 -19.60 -31.42 -1.45
C ILE A 511 -18.28 -31.27 -0.71
N ASN A 512 -17.90 -32.32 0.01
CA ASN A 512 -16.64 -32.33 0.75
C ASN A 512 -15.48 -32.44 -0.24
N PHE A 513 -14.39 -31.70 0.01
CA PHE A 513 -13.14 -31.88 -0.71
C PHE A 513 -12.44 -33.18 -0.32
N GLY A 514 -12.45 -33.51 0.98
CA GLY A 514 -11.74 -34.66 1.52
C GLY A 514 -11.80 -34.72 3.03
N SER A 515 -11.09 -35.68 3.60
CA SER A 515 -11.04 -35.87 5.05
C SER A 515 -9.69 -36.40 5.52
N THR A 516 -9.42 -36.19 6.80
CA THR A 516 -8.35 -36.85 7.56
C THR A 516 -8.97 -37.59 8.75
N SER A 517 -8.14 -38.26 9.55
CA SER A 517 -8.60 -38.82 10.82
C SER A 517 -9.05 -37.76 11.83
N SER A 518 -8.48 -36.54 11.73
CA SER A 518 -8.70 -35.48 12.72
C SER A 518 -9.77 -34.47 12.28
N ALA A 519 -10.02 -34.33 10.99
CA ALA A 519 -11.10 -33.50 10.46
C ALA A 519 -11.86 -34.22 9.34
N SER A 520 -13.17 -34.39 9.54
CA SER A 520 -14.06 -35.04 8.56
C SER A 520 -14.34 -34.17 7.33
N ILE A 521 -14.13 -32.86 7.43
CA ILE A 521 -14.29 -31.88 6.36
C ILE A 521 -12.97 -31.11 6.22
N GLN A 522 -12.20 -31.46 5.20
CA GLN A 522 -10.92 -30.79 4.87
C GLN A 522 -11.08 -29.68 3.82
N GLY A 523 -12.31 -29.45 3.36
CA GLY A 523 -12.62 -28.45 2.36
C GLY A 523 -14.04 -28.61 1.85
N MET A 524 -14.54 -27.59 1.17
CA MET A 524 -15.91 -27.59 0.63
C MET A 524 -15.90 -27.02 -0.77
N VAL A 525 -16.70 -27.62 -1.65
CA VAL A 525 -16.87 -27.18 -3.04
C VAL A 525 -18.36 -26.95 -3.29
N SER A 526 -18.72 -25.74 -3.72
CA SER A 526 -20.09 -25.42 -4.06
C SER A 526 -20.49 -26.12 -5.37
N VAL A 527 -21.69 -26.73 -5.41
CA VAL A 527 -22.27 -27.29 -6.63
C VAL A 527 -23.45 -26.46 -7.12
N ASP A 528 -23.60 -26.33 -8.44
CA ASP A 528 -24.81 -25.77 -9.05
C ASP A 528 -25.93 -26.81 -9.01
N LYS A 529 -27.11 -26.41 -8.51
CA LYS A 529 -28.28 -27.31 -8.52
C LYS A 529 -28.90 -27.31 -9.90
N GLY A 530 -28.97 -28.48 -10.54
CA GLY A 530 -29.49 -28.71 -11.90
C GLY A 530 -30.94 -28.30 -12.20
N ASN A 531 -31.62 -27.55 -11.34
CA ASN A 531 -32.99 -27.05 -11.54
C ASN A 531 -33.03 -25.65 -12.18
N GLY A 532 -32.07 -25.33 -13.06
CA GLY A 532 -32.03 -24.07 -13.82
C GLY A 532 -31.68 -22.81 -13.02
N HIS A 533 -31.45 -22.92 -11.71
CA HIS A 533 -30.97 -21.81 -10.87
C HIS A 533 -29.47 -21.98 -10.62
N LYS A 534 -28.64 -21.39 -11.50
CA LYS A 534 -27.20 -21.24 -11.24
C LYS A 534 -27.02 -20.48 -9.93
N ARG A 535 -26.10 -20.92 -9.09
CA ARG A 535 -25.75 -20.14 -7.89
C ARG A 535 -25.14 -18.82 -8.32
N ASN A 536 -25.51 -17.76 -7.61
CA ASN A 536 -24.88 -16.48 -7.84
C ASN A 536 -23.37 -16.57 -7.58
N CYS A 537 -22.93 -17.29 -6.54
CA CYS A 537 -21.52 -17.38 -6.13
C CYS A 537 -20.97 -18.82 -6.17
N LYS A 538 -19.72 -18.97 -6.63
CA LYS A 538 -18.94 -20.22 -6.64
C LYS A 538 -17.91 -20.18 -5.51
N VAL A 539 -17.82 -21.24 -4.73
CA VAL A 539 -16.95 -21.31 -3.55
C VAL A 539 -16.14 -22.61 -3.55
N ILE A 540 -14.82 -22.51 -3.33
CA ILE A 540 -13.96 -23.63 -2.92
C ILE A 540 -13.21 -23.27 -1.65
N THR A 541 -12.97 -24.25 -0.78
CA THR A 541 -12.25 -24.01 0.47
C THR A 541 -11.35 -25.18 0.83
N PHE A 542 -10.28 -24.89 1.56
CA PHE A 542 -9.30 -25.85 2.04
C PHE A 542 -9.00 -25.56 3.51
N GLN A 543 -9.04 -26.58 4.35
CA GLN A 543 -8.77 -26.46 5.78
C GLN A 543 -7.25 -26.31 6.05
N GLY A 544 -6.41 -26.92 5.22
CA GLY A 544 -4.96 -26.72 5.26
C GLY A 544 -4.47 -25.45 4.58
N HIS A 545 -3.15 -25.32 4.58
CA HIS A 545 -2.37 -24.19 4.08
C HIS A 545 -1.58 -24.56 2.82
N PRO A 546 -2.19 -24.53 1.62
CA PRO A 546 -1.47 -24.77 0.36
C PRO A 546 -0.38 -23.72 0.08
N GLU A 547 -0.47 -22.55 0.71
CA GLU A 547 0.48 -21.44 0.59
C GLU A 547 1.76 -21.62 1.41
N PHE A 548 1.78 -22.58 2.34
CA PHE A 548 2.96 -22.84 3.15
C PHE A 548 3.89 -23.85 2.50
N THR A 549 5.13 -23.42 2.28
CA THR A 549 6.23 -24.32 1.90
C THR A 549 6.60 -25.23 3.06
N THR A 550 7.32 -26.31 2.78
CA THR A 550 7.87 -27.19 3.81
C THR A 550 8.73 -26.42 4.83
N GLU A 551 9.48 -25.41 4.40
CA GLU A 551 10.30 -24.58 5.29
C GLU A 551 9.45 -23.74 6.24
N ILE A 552 8.41 -23.07 5.71
CA ILE A 552 7.45 -22.30 6.51
C ILE A 552 6.77 -23.21 7.55
N ALA A 553 6.35 -24.40 7.13
CA ALA A 553 5.69 -25.37 8.00
C ALA A 553 6.59 -25.84 9.16
N LEU A 554 7.89 -26.07 8.91
CA LEU A 554 8.84 -26.47 9.95
C LEU A 554 9.09 -25.35 10.98
N ASP A 555 9.26 -24.11 10.52
CA ASP A 555 9.44 -22.96 11.40
C ASP A 555 8.16 -22.67 12.21
N LEU A 556 6.98 -22.81 11.59
CA LEU A 556 5.70 -22.66 12.28
C LEU A 556 5.49 -23.76 13.33
N LEU A 557 5.83 -25.01 13.01
CA LEU A 557 5.79 -26.13 13.97
C LEU A 557 6.64 -25.85 15.19
N LYS A 558 7.84 -25.28 15.00
CA LYS A 558 8.72 -24.91 16.11
C LYS A 558 8.09 -23.85 17.00
N ASN A 559 7.45 -22.84 16.40
CA ASN A 559 6.74 -21.80 17.17
C ASN A 559 5.56 -22.36 17.96
N ILE A 560 4.76 -23.27 17.38
CA ILE A 560 3.62 -23.92 18.06
C ILE A 560 4.13 -24.75 19.26
N TYR A 561 5.23 -25.48 19.09
CA TYR A 561 5.87 -26.22 20.17
C TYR A 561 6.41 -25.30 21.27
N ASP A 562 7.13 -24.23 20.90
CA ASP A 562 7.71 -23.28 21.86
C ASP A 562 6.64 -22.51 22.65
N ALA A 563 5.47 -22.31 22.04
CA ALA A 563 4.30 -21.74 22.71
C ALA A 563 3.60 -22.73 23.66
N GLY A 564 4.03 -23.99 23.71
CA GLY A 564 3.47 -25.03 24.58
C GLY A 564 2.10 -25.54 24.13
N LEU A 565 1.73 -25.33 22.86
CA LEU A 565 0.42 -25.73 22.33
C LEU A 565 0.33 -27.22 21.98
N VAL A 566 1.48 -27.87 21.80
CA VAL A 566 1.59 -29.31 21.51
C VAL A 566 2.71 -29.94 22.32
N SER A 567 2.59 -31.24 22.60
CA SER A 567 3.63 -32.01 23.27
C SER A 567 4.85 -32.24 22.37
N GLU A 568 6.00 -32.55 22.98
CA GLU A 568 7.23 -32.90 22.26
C GLU A 568 7.02 -34.09 21.30
N LYS A 569 6.21 -35.08 21.71
CA LYS A 569 5.88 -36.24 20.89
C LYS A 569 5.08 -35.85 19.65
N GLU A 570 4.11 -34.95 19.79
CA GLU A 570 3.31 -34.44 18.66
C GLU A 570 4.17 -33.60 17.72
N TYR A 571 5.02 -32.73 18.27
CA TYR A 571 5.97 -31.92 17.51
C TYR A 571 6.94 -32.78 16.69
N GLU A 572 7.62 -33.76 17.30
CA GLU A 572 8.57 -34.61 16.57
C GLU A 572 7.89 -35.48 15.50
N LYS A 573 6.67 -35.96 15.76
CA LYS A 573 5.87 -36.66 14.75
C LYS A 573 5.52 -35.75 13.57
N ALA A 574 5.01 -34.55 13.85
CA ALA A 574 4.65 -33.58 12.82
C ALA A 574 5.86 -33.13 12.00
N LYS A 575 6.98 -32.84 12.66
CA LYS A 575 8.26 -32.49 12.03
C LYS A 575 8.76 -33.61 11.11
N TYR A 576 8.69 -34.87 11.56
CA TYR A 576 9.05 -36.01 10.72
C TYR A 576 8.15 -36.13 9.49
N HIS A 577 6.83 -36.03 9.65
CA HIS A 577 5.90 -36.05 8.51
C HIS A 577 6.16 -34.90 7.53
N THR A 578 6.29 -33.66 8.02
CA THR A 578 6.60 -32.48 7.20
C THR A 578 7.91 -32.62 6.42
N SER A 579 8.90 -33.31 7.00
CA SER A 579 10.20 -33.54 6.33
C SER A 579 10.19 -34.72 5.37
N SER A 580 9.28 -35.69 5.52
CA SER A 580 9.28 -36.95 4.78
C SER A 580 8.18 -37.04 3.71
N LEU A 581 7.05 -36.39 3.93
CA LEU A 581 5.96 -36.32 2.97
C LEU A 581 6.23 -35.18 1.98
N ASN A 582 6.00 -35.48 0.70
CA ASN A 582 6.07 -34.46 -0.33
C ASN A 582 4.93 -33.46 -0.15
N ASN A 583 5.22 -32.19 0.09
CA ASN A 583 4.20 -31.13 0.18
C ASN A 583 3.64 -30.81 -1.22
N GLN A 584 2.33 -30.99 -1.39
CA GLN A 584 1.63 -30.83 -2.66
C GLN A 584 0.78 -29.55 -2.74
N GLY A 585 1.04 -28.55 -1.89
CA GLY A 585 0.33 -27.25 -1.91
C GLY A 585 0.29 -26.59 -3.30
N ASN A 586 1.35 -26.76 -4.11
CA ASN A 586 1.39 -26.26 -5.49
C ASN A 586 0.30 -26.85 -6.41
N LEU A 587 -0.14 -28.09 -6.18
CA LEU A 587 -1.25 -28.67 -6.93
C LEU A 587 -2.57 -27.97 -6.60
N ILE A 588 -2.78 -27.64 -5.32
CA ILE A 588 -3.93 -26.84 -4.89
C ILE A 588 -3.84 -25.42 -5.45
N GLY A 589 -2.65 -24.81 -5.52
CA GLY A 589 -2.46 -23.53 -6.20
C GLY A 589 -2.94 -23.52 -7.65
N LYS A 590 -2.67 -24.60 -8.41
CA LYS A 590 -3.19 -24.77 -9.79
C LYS A 590 -4.71 -24.87 -9.82
N VAL A 591 -5.30 -25.64 -8.90
CA VAL A 591 -6.76 -25.76 -8.74
C VAL A 591 -7.37 -24.38 -8.47
N ILE A 592 -6.77 -23.60 -7.55
CA ILE A 592 -7.25 -22.25 -7.21
C ILE A 592 -7.15 -21.33 -8.44
N ASN A 593 -6.02 -21.30 -9.15
CA ASN A 593 -5.87 -20.47 -10.34
C ASN A 593 -6.89 -20.82 -11.42
N LYS A 594 -7.10 -22.11 -11.67
CA LYS A 594 -8.12 -22.56 -12.63
C LYS A 594 -9.51 -22.12 -12.22
N PHE A 595 -9.84 -22.26 -10.94
CA PHE A 595 -11.13 -21.85 -10.38
C PHE A 595 -11.37 -20.33 -10.49
N LEU A 596 -10.35 -19.52 -10.20
CA LEU A 596 -10.42 -18.06 -10.32
C LEU A 596 -10.49 -17.58 -11.78
N ALA A 597 -10.00 -18.36 -12.74
CA ALA A 597 -9.98 -18.01 -14.16
C ALA A 597 -11.30 -18.27 -14.91
N VAL A 598 -12.28 -18.98 -14.32
CA VAL A 598 -13.47 -19.49 -15.05
C VAL A 598 -14.43 -18.38 -15.53
N GLU A 599 -14.23 -17.10 -15.17
CA GLU A 599 -15.14 -15.99 -15.56
C GLU A 599 -14.42 -14.66 -15.86
N THR A 600 -13.29 -14.68 -16.58
CA THR A 600 -12.79 -13.47 -17.29
C THR A 600 -13.35 -13.35 -18.69
#